data_AF-A0A2V4BIQ9-F1
#
_entry.id   AF-A0A2V4BIQ9-F1
#
_cell.length_a   1.000
_cell.length_b   1.000
_cell.length_c   1.000
_cell.angle_alpha   90.00
_cell.angle_beta   90.00
_cell.angle_gamma   90.00
#
_symmetry.space_group_name_H-M   'P 1'
#
loop_
_entity.id
_entity.type
_entity.pdbx_description
1 polymer ?
#
loop_
_entity_poly.entity_id
_entity_poly.type
_entity_poly.pdbx_seq_one_letter_code
_entity_poly.pdbx_strand_id
1 'polypeptide(L)'
;MNVLQNISNGIKSNLEVFSFENGITEDRYKKFAELSIFFSYCSSDNFGKDNNDSIKKFLLEKIKKIPADDIFKNPYMVFHITMPYVFLRKFEKIHLLESSLKIMFKNNLFSFEVPPHRQMEWNFIKNKMGISNKFRLCNPSILSKNIYVCSVNREIAYAISHSLFYITDFGFCPPPDNLLNIKKLKFQLECLIVKFYKENDLDVVLELSVNYFSLITQIELSFNILSIVDDCITRNSFIEKEYSEKVFIKKYHSLFVIGILFSQLKNHLNNCHLSIDMRKKLEETLNSTVFSDNKIQKEKIKKLDLENSKEFLAWEALLQLKNKEMNKEAYTKYVDSFGVNYFLELEIISNLKLLKNRNENSLLWDREIEYFKLDKKSRQLLIKEYQNNIELEIKFHENRCKDKYIENPIIKKINNYAEIMVEN
;
A
#
# COMPACT_ATOMS: atom_id res chain seq x y z
N MET A 1 -1.47 -29.67 39.46
CA MET A 1 -1.92 -29.38 38.08
C MET A 1 -0.80 -28.58 37.41
N ASN A 2 -0.27 -29.03 36.26
CA ASN A 2 0.82 -28.33 35.56
C ASN A 2 0.34 -26.94 35.09
N VAL A 3 1.16 -25.88 35.25
CA VAL A 3 0.86 -24.52 34.77
C VAL A 3 0.43 -24.51 33.31
N LEU A 4 1.09 -25.30 32.45
CA LEU A 4 0.71 -25.45 31.04
C LEU A 4 -0.70 -26.04 30.87
N GLN A 5 -1.10 -26.98 31.72
CA GLN A 5 -2.44 -27.56 31.68
C GLN A 5 -3.51 -26.52 32.06
N ASN A 6 -3.23 -25.66 33.05
CA ASN A 6 -4.13 -24.57 33.44
C ASN A 6 -4.27 -23.53 32.33
N ILE A 7 -3.16 -23.16 31.69
CA ILE A 7 -3.17 -22.24 30.53
C ILE A 7 -3.98 -22.85 29.38
N SER A 8 -3.72 -24.11 29.00
CA SER A 8 -4.45 -24.79 27.94
C SER A 8 -5.95 -24.93 28.24
N ASN A 9 -6.32 -25.20 29.50
CA ASN A 9 -7.72 -25.20 29.93
C ASN A 9 -8.36 -23.81 29.79
N GLY A 10 -7.67 -22.76 30.24
CA GLY A 10 -8.15 -21.38 30.12
C GLY A 10 -8.36 -20.96 28.66
N ILE A 11 -7.42 -21.30 27.78
CA ILE A 11 -7.55 -21.08 26.33
C ILE A 11 -8.75 -21.84 25.76
N LYS A 12 -8.87 -23.14 26.08
CA LYS A 12 -9.97 -23.99 25.59
C LYS A 12 -11.34 -23.43 25.96
N SER A 13 -11.50 -22.92 27.19
CA SER A 13 -12.74 -22.30 27.65
C SER A 13 -13.05 -20.95 26.99
N ASN A 14 -12.08 -20.34 26.30
CA ASN A 14 -12.18 -18.99 25.72
C ASN A 14 -11.78 -18.95 24.24
N LEU A 15 -11.94 -20.05 23.49
CA LEU A 15 -11.50 -20.14 22.10
C LEU A 15 -12.09 -19.04 21.20
N GLU A 16 -13.32 -18.60 21.45
CA GLU A 16 -13.96 -17.55 20.65
C GLU A 16 -13.26 -16.18 20.73
N VAL A 17 -12.45 -15.92 21.75
CA VAL A 17 -11.59 -14.72 21.83
C VAL A 17 -10.59 -14.67 20.67
N PHE A 18 -10.23 -15.83 20.13
CA PHE A 18 -9.30 -15.98 19.01
C PHE A 18 -10.02 -16.08 17.66
N SER A 19 -11.34 -15.88 17.60
CA SER A 19 -12.13 -15.98 16.37
C SER A 19 -12.18 -14.69 15.55
N PHE A 20 -12.32 -14.87 14.23
CA PHE A 20 -12.54 -13.81 13.23
C PHE A 20 -14.01 -13.61 12.84
N GLU A 21 -14.97 -14.32 13.45
CA GLU A 21 -16.36 -14.34 12.98
C GLU A 21 -17.08 -12.99 13.10
N ASN A 22 -16.66 -12.11 14.02
CA ASN A 22 -17.24 -10.76 14.18
C ASN A 22 -16.40 -9.69 13.48
N GLY A 23 -15.72 -10.06 12.40
CA GLY A 23 -14.89 -9.16 11.60
C GLY A 23 -13.39 -9.39 11.79
N ILE A 24 -12.67 -8.96 10.77
CA ILE A 24 -11.23 -9.14 10.63
C ILE A 24 -10.55 -7.84 11.09
N THR A 25 -10.08 -7.81 12.34
CA THR A 25 -9.26 -6.72 12.88
C THR A 25 -7.82 -7.18 13.09
N GLU A 26 -6.86 -6.25 13.11
CA GLU A 26 -5.45 -6.56 13.36
C GLU A 26 -5.24 -7.28 14.71
N ASP A 27 -5.89 -6.79 15.77
CA ASP A 27 -5.83 -7.39 17.11
C ASP A 27 -6.33 -8.85 17.12
N ARG A 28 -7.40 -9.16 16.38
CA ARG A 28 -7.89 -10.53 16.25
C ARG A 28 -6.90 -11.43 15.50
N TYR A 29 -6.29 -10.93 14.42
CA TYR A 29 -5.25 -11.69 13.71
C TYR A 29 -4.05 -11.97 14.58
N LYS A 30 -3.62 -10.97 15.35
CA LYS A 30 -2.52 -11.13 16.29
C LYS A 30 -2.80 -12.24 17.30
N LYS A 31 -3.96 -12.19 17.96
CA LYS A 31 -4.38 -13.23 18.92
C LYS A 31 -4.41 -14.63 18.29
N PHE A 32 -4.99 -14.76 17.10
CA PHE A 32 -5.06 -16.04 16.40
C PHE A 32 -3.68 -16.57 15.97
N ALA A 33 -2.79 -15.68 15.52
CA ALA A 33 -1.41 -16.02 15.20
C ALA A 33 -0.66 -16.51 16.45
N GLU A 34 -0.78 -15.80 17.57
CA GLU A 34 -0.20 -16.18 18.86
C GLU A 34 -0.69 -17.55 19.32
N LEU A 35 -2.00 -17.82 19.22
CA LEU A 35 -2.56 -19.14 19.56
C LEU A 35 -2.02 -20.24 18.62
N SER A 36 -1.87 -19.95 17.33
CA SER A 36 -1.31 -20.89 16.35
C SER A 36 0.15 -21.23 16.64
N ILE A 37 0.94 -20.22 17.06
CA ILE A 37 2.33 -20.38 17.50
C ILE A 37 2.37 -21.26 18.76
N PHE A 38 1.61 -20.87 19.80
CA PHE A 38 1.53 -21.59 21.06
C PHE A 38 1.17 -23.05 20.84
N PHE A 39 0.10 -23.32 20.09
CA PHE A 39 -0.32 -24.67 19.76
C PHE A 39 0.76 -25.46 19.01
N SER A 40 1.47 -24.84 18.06
CA SER A 40 2.51 -25.53 17.30
C SER A 40 3.68 -26.02 18.17
N TYR A 41 4.01 -25.30 19.24
CA TYR A 41 5.04 -25.69 20.22
C TYR A 41 4.50 -26.66 21.27
N CYS A 42 3.29 -26.44 21.79
CA CYS A 42 2.70 -27.36 22.77
C CYS A 42 2.35 -28.73 22.17
N SER A 43 2.04 -28.78 20.86
CA SER A 43 1.74 -30.04 20.16
C SER A 43 2.94 -30.97 19.96
N SER A 44 4.17 -30.48 20.09
CA SER A 44 5.37 -31.34 20.08
C SER A 44 5.63 -32.04 21.41
N ASP A 45 5.04 -31.55 22.51
CA ASP A 45 5.17 -32.15 23.82
C ASP A 45 3.92 -33.01 24.12
N ASN A 46 4.11 -34.18 24.73
CA ASN A 46 3.02 -35.11 25.07
C ASN A 46 2.01 -34.58 26.13
N PHE A 47 2.05 -33.28 26.46
CA PHE A 47 1.19 -32.66 27.46
C PHE A 47 -0.21 -32.39 26.90
N GLY A 48 -1.25 -32.92 27.57
CA GLY A 48 -2.64 -32.49 27.40
C GLY A 48 -3.29 -32.84 26.05
N LYS A 49 -3.16 -34.08 25.58
CA LYS A 49 -3.70 -34.57 24.29
C LYS A 49 -5.15 -34.12 24.00
N ASP A 50 -6.07 -34.29 24.95
CA ASP A 50 -7.50 -33.96 24.73
C ASP A 50 -7.79 -32.46 24.56
N ASN A 51 -6.99 -31.59 25.20
CA ASN A 51 -7.11 -30.13 25.03
C ASN A 51 -6.51 -29.69 23.70
N ASN A 52 -5.39 -30.31 23.31
CA ASN A 52 -4.73 -30.03 22.05
C ASN A 52 -5.65 -30.33 20.85
N ASP A 53 -6.47 -31.38 20.91
CA ASP A 53 -7.40 -31.71 19.81
C ASP A 53 -8.52 -30.66 19.64
N SER A 54 -9.04 -30.12 20.74
CA SER A 54 -10.07 -29.06 20.69
C SER A 54 -9.50 -27.77 20.06
N ILE A 55 -8.31 -27.36 20.52
CA ILE A 55 -7.61 -26.17 20.00
C ILE A 55 -7.23 -26.39 18.53
N LYS A 56 -6.70 -27.57 18.18
CA LYS A 56 -6.36 -27.94 16.80
C LYS A 56 -7.56 -27.82 15.88
N LYS A 57 -8.69 -28.44 16.27
CA LYS A 57 -9.93 -28.41 15.48
C LYS A 57 -10.39 -26.98 15.26
N PHE A 58 -10.44 -26.18 16.33
CA PHE A 58 -10.79 -24.76 16.22
C PHE A 58 -9.87 -24.00 15.25
N LEU A 59 -8.55 -24.12 15.40
CA LEU A 59 -7.58 -23.43 14.55
C LEU A 59 -7.72 -23.83 13.09
N LEU A 60 -7.86 -25.13 12.80
CA LEU A 60 -8.04 -25.66 11.44
C LEU A 60 -9.38 -25.25 10.82
N GLU A 61 -10.46 -25.20 11.61
CA GLU A 61 -11.76 -24.72 11.14
C GLU A 61 -11.73 -23.22 10.83
N LYS A 62 -11.13 -22.40 11.71
CA LYS A 62 -11.10 -20.94 11.51
C LYS A 62 -10.14 -20.53 10.39
N ILE A 63 -8.98 -21.19 10.22
CA ILE A 63 -8.05 -20.85 9.13
C ILE A 63 -8.63 -21.16 7.74
N LYS A 64 -9.48 -22.20 7.61
CA LYS A 64 -10.19 -22.52 6.36
C LYS A 64 -11.22 -21.47 5.97
N LYS A 65 -11.75 -20.73 6.95
CA LYS A 65 -12.67 -19.62 6.70
C LYS A 65 -11.96 -18.37 6.21
N ILE A 66 -10.62 -18.29 6.32
CA ILE A 66 -9.86 -17.14 5.83
C ILE A 66 -9.78 -17.21 4.30
N PRO A 67 -10.35 -16.23 3.58
CA PRO A 67 -10.36 -16.29 2.13
C PRO A 67 -8.97 -16.00 1.60
N ALA A 68 -8.44 -16.94 0.81
CA ALA A 68 -7.05 -16.89 0.33
C ALA A 68 -6.74 -15.62 -0.49
N ASP A 69 -7.74 -15.04 -1.15
CA ASP A 69 -7.58 -13.82 -1.94
C ASP A 69 -7.45 -12.53 -1.09
N ASP A 70 -7.90 -12.53 0.18
CA ASP A 70 -7.80 -11.36 1.06
C ASP A 70 -6.35 -10.96 1.36
N ILE A 71 -5.42 -11.93 1.25
CA ILE A 71 -3.96 -11.75 1.29
C ILE A 71 -3.50 -10.66 0.31
N PHE A 72 -4.15 -10.53 -0.85
CA PHE A 72 -3.76 -9.61 -1.92
C PHE A 72 -4.50 -8.26 -1.88
N LYS A 73 -5.49 -8.09 -1.00
CA LYS A 73 -6.15 -6.78 -0.80
C LYS A 73 -5.28 -5.79 -0.04
N ASN A 74 -4.40 -6.32 0.79
CA ASN A 74 -3.35 -5.57 1.48
C ASN A 74 -2.11 -6.49 1.63
N PRO A 75 -1.27 -6.61 0.58
CA PRO A 75 -0.03 -7.39 0.62
C PRO A 75 0.89 -7.00 1.79
N TYR A 76 0.79 -5.78 2.33
CA TYR A 76 1.64 -5.35 3.44
C TYR A 76 1.25 -6.00 4.77
N MET A 77 -0.03 -6.31 4.97
CA MET A 77 -0.56 -6.95 6.19
C MET A 77 -0.65 -8.48 6.08
N VAL A 78 -0.17 -9.02 4.98
CA VAL A 78 -0.27 -10.43 4.63
C VAL A 78 0.37 -11.37 5.66
N PHE A 79 1.36 -10.89 6.41
CA PHE A 79 1.99 -11.60 7.50
C PHE A 79 0.97 -12.12 8.51
N HIS A 80 0.01 -11.28 8.87
CA HIS A 80 -1.01 -11.57 9.87
C HIS A 80 -1.91 -12.75 9.48
N ILE A 81 -2.07 -13.00 8.17
CA ILE A 81 -2.83 -14.11 7.62
C ILE A 81 -1.95 -15.35 7.41
N THR A 82 -0.74 -15.14 6.88
CA THR A 82 0.15 -16.22 6.45
C THR A 82 0.89 -16.90 7.60
N MET A 83 1.24 -16.15 8.65
CA MET A 83 1.95 -16.71 9.79
C MET A 83 1.15 -17.83 10.48
N PRO A 84 -0.12 -17.64 10.89
CA PRO A 84 -0.92 -18.73 11.48
C PRO A 84 -0.92 -19.99 10.61
N TYR A 85 -1.14 -19.83 9.30
CA TYR A 85 -1.18 -20.95 8.37
C TYR A 85 0.14 -21.73 8.33
N VAL A 86 1.29 -21.05 8.30
CA VAL A 86 2.61 -21.71 8.29
C VAL A 86 2.81 -22.65 9.49
N PHE A 87 2.30 -22.28 10.67
CA PHE A 87 2.36 -23.13 11.87
C PHE A 87 1.38 -24.30 11.85
N LEU A 88 0.25 -24.15 11.17
CA LEU A 88 -0.80 -25.15 11.06
C LEU A 88 -0.61 -26.12 9.88
N ARG A 89 0.19 -25.72 8.87
CA ARG A 89 0.47 -26.46 7.63
C ARG A 89 0.95 -27.89 7.84
N LYS A 90 1.64 -28.17 8.95
CA LYS A 90 2.11 -29.53 9.31
C LYS A 90 0.95 -30.50 9.57
N PHE A 91 -0.21 -29.98 9.97
CA PHE A 91 -1.41 -30.76 10.24
C PHE A 91 -2.33 -30.86 9.04
N GLU A 92 -2.50 -29.74 8.31
CA GLU A 92 -3.35 -29.71 7.13
C GLU A 92 -2.86 -28.66 6.14
N LYS A 93 -2.68 -29.07 4.88
CA LYS A 93 -2.32 -28.17 3.78
C LYS A 93 -3.59 -27.67 3.10
N ILE A 94 -3.77 -26.37 3.06
CA ILE A 94 -4.89 -25.71 2.39
C ILE A 94 -4.39 -25.22 1.04
N HIS A 95 -4.85 -25.86 -0.03
CA HIS A 95 -4.34 -25.64 -1.40
C HIS A 95 -4.31 -24.15 -1.79
N LEU A 96 -5.37 -23.39 -1.52
CA LEU A 96 -5.45 -21.98 -1.89
C LEU A 96 -4.50 -21.09 -1.07
N LEU A 97 -4.24 -21.42 0.20
CA LEU A 97 -3.25 -20.70 1.00
C LEU A 97 -1.81 -21.04 0.56
N GLU A 98 -1.54 -22.28 0.13
CA GLU A 98 -0.26 -22.65 -0.50
C GLU A 98 -0.03 -21.85 -1.80
N SER A 99 -1.05 -21.77 -2.65
CA SER A 99 -1.00 -20.96 -3.88
C SER A 99 -0.76 -19.49 -3.57
N SER A 100 -1.41 -18.95 -2.53
CA SER A 100 -1.23 -17.56 -2.12
C SER A 100 0.20 -17.28 -1.66
N LEU A 101 0.75 -18.13 -0.79
CA LEU A 101 2.16 -18.07 -0.37
C LEU A 101 3.10 -18.09 -1.58
N LYS A 102 2.90 -19.02 -2.52
CA LYS A 102 3.74 -19.14 -3.72
C LYS A 102 3.76 -17.84 -4.53
N ILE A 103 2.61 -17.21 -4.75
CA ILE A 103 2.51 -15.94 -5.48
C ILE A 103 3.22 -14.82 -4.71
N MET A 104 3.04 -14.75 -3.39
CA MET A 104 3.71 -13.73 -2.57
C MET A 104 5.23 -13.84 -2.64
N PHE A 105 5.78 -15.06 -2.50
CA PHE A 105 7.22 -15.29 -2.62
C PHE A 105 7.73 -14.93 -4.01
N LYS A 106 7.01 -15.31 -5.07
CA LYS A 106 7.38 -15.00 -6.46
C LYS A 106 7.40 -13.49 -6.75
N ASN A 107 6.46 -12.74 -6.18
CA ASN A 107 6.29 -11.31 -6.46
C ASN A 107 6.86 -10.39 -5.36
N ASN A 108 7.58 -10.95 -4.38
CA ASN A 108 8.17 -10.22 -3.25
C ASN A 108 7.18 -9.30 -2.50
N LEU A 109 5.94 -9.76 -2.29
CA LEU A 109 4.85 -8.98 -1.67
C LEU A 109 4.98 -8.79 -0.14
N PHE A 110 6.17 -9.00 0.43
CA PHE A 110 6.38 -8.91 1.88
C PHE A 110 6.51 -7.45 2.34
N SER A 111 6.13 -7.17 3.59
CA SER A 111 6.23 -5.83 4.19
C SER A 111 7.61 -5.20 3.97
N PHE A 112 7.59 -3.91 3.67
CA PHE A 112 8.70 -3.19 3.05
C PHE A 112 9.50 -2.38 4.07
N GLU A 113 8.82 -1.88 5.10
CA GLU A 113 9.47 -1.52 6.35
C GLU A 113 9.52 -2.75 7.22
N VAL A 114 10.75 -3.12 7.56
CA VAL A 114 10.97 -4.23 8.43
C VAL A 114 11.70 -3.70 9.65
N PRO A 115 10.97 -3.16 10.65
CA PRO A 115 11.52 -3.06 11.99
C PRO A 115 12.21 -4.39 12.33
N PRO A 116 13.35 -4.40 13.02
CA PRO A 116 14.15 -5.62 13.21
C PRO A 116 13.32 -6.84 13.65
N HIS A 117 12.29 -6.65 14.48
CA HIS A 117 11.38 -7.71 14.90
C HIS A 117 10.55 -8.33 13.75
N ARG A 118 10.04 -7.54 12.80
CA ARG A 118 9.33 -8.06 11.61
C ARG A 118 10.27 -8.86 10.70
N GLN A 119 11.57 -8.55 10.69
CA GLN A 119 12.57 -9.25 9.86
C GLN A 119 12.84 -10.61 10.46
N MET A 120 12.94 -10.67 11.79
CA MET A 120 13.05 -11.92 12.52
C MET A 120 11.83 -12.81 12.28
N GLU A 121 10.62 -12.24 12.31
CA GLU A 121 9.38 -12.97 12.00
C GLU A 121 9.39 -13.59 10.59
N TRP A 122 9.85 -12.85 9.57
CA TRP A 122 9.96 -13.37 8.20
C TRP A 122 11.04 -14.44 8.04
N ASN A 123 12.22 -14.20 8.62
CA ASN A 123 13.28 -15.20 8.66
C ASN A 123 12.80 -16.49 9.32
N PHE A 124 12.01 -16.35 10.39
CA PHE A 124 11.41 -17.46 11.10
C PHE A 124 10.40 -18.22 10.22
N ILE A 125 9.50 -17.53 9.51
CA ILE A 125 8.58 -18.16 8.55
C ILE A 125 9.35 -18.91 7.46
N LYS A 126 10.37 -18.29 6.85
CA LYS A 126 11.19 -18.94 5.82
C LYS A 126 11.86 -20.21 6.34
N ASN A 127 12.38 -20.15 7.55
CA ASN A 127 12.99 -21.31 8.20
C ASN A 127 11.96 -22.42 8.41
N LYS A 128 10.79 -22.10 8.99
CA LYS A 128 9.70 -23.06 9.18
C LYS A 128 9.16 -23.66 7.88
N MET A 129 9.21 -22.91 6.79
CA MET A 129 8.81 -23.39 5.46
C MET A 129 9.89 -24.20 4.75
N GLY A 130 11.13 -24.26 5.27
CA GLY A 130 12.26 -24.93 4.61
C GLY A 130 12.74 -24.22 3.34
N ILE A 131 12.60 -22.90 3.26
CA ILE A 131 12.93 -22.08 2.08
C ILE A 131 13.91 -20.95 2.41
N SER A 132 14.61 -21.04 3.54
CA SER A 132 15.62 -20.07 4.01
C SER A 132 16.60 -19.68 2.91
N ASN A 133 17.08 -20.65 2.13
CA ASN A 133 18.09 -20.48 1.09
C ASN A 133 17.51 -20.18 -0.31
N LYS A 134 16.19 -20.27 -0.51
CA LYS A 134 15.57 -20.15 -1.84
C LYS A 134 15.14 -18.73 -2.20
N PHE A 135 15.03 -17.85 -1.22
CA PHE A 135 14.55 -16.49 -1.42
C PHE A 135 15.43 -15.52 -0.63
N ARG A 136 16.07 -14.56 -1.30
CA ARG A 136 16.72 -13.46 -0.60
C ARG A 136 15.63 -12.48 -0.18
N LEU A 137 15.55 -12.15 1.11
CA LEU A 137 14.73 -11.03 1.53
C LEU A 137 15.35 -9.77 0.92
N CYS A 138 14.57 -9.00 0.16
CA CYS A 138 15.04 -7.76 -0.45
C CYS A 138 15.57 -6.80 0.64
N ASN A 139 16.47 -5.89 0.28
CA ASN A 139 16.89 -4.82 1.18
C ASN A 139 15.65 -4.10 1.75
N PRO A 140 15.56 -3.94 3.08
CA PRO A 140 14.38 -3.39 3.74
C PRO A 140 14.38 -1.87 3.57
N SER A 141 13.76 -1.40 2.49
CA SER A 141 13.32 -0.01 2.40
C SER A 141 12.03 0.04 1.62
N ILE A 142 11.06 0.75 2.19
CA ILE A 142 9.77 1.01 1.54
C ILE A 142 9.90 1.91 0.32
N LEU A 143 10.99 2.66 0.26
CA LEU A 143 11.27 3.58 -0.84
C LEU A 143 12.07 2.91 -1.98
N SER A 144 12.80 1.83 -1.70
CA SER A 144 13.67 1.16 -2.69
C SER A 144 12.97 0.08 -3.53
N LYS A 145 11.67 -0.18 -3.32
CA LYS A 145 10.94 -1.23 -4.04
C LYS A 145 9.72 -0.68 -4.78
N ASN A 146 9.20 -1.48 -5.70
CA ASN A 146 7.91 -1.23 -6.33
C ASN A 146 6.79 -1.43 -5.29
N ILE A 147 6.26 -0.33 -4.76
CA ILE A 147 5.03 -0.36 -3.96
C ILE A 147 3.81 -0.48 -4.88
N TYR A 148 2.83 -1.28 -4.48
CA TYR A 148 1.52 -1.32 -5.13
C TYR A 148 0.66 -0.18 -4.57
N VAL A 149 0.57 0.94 -5.28
CA VAL A 149 -0.03 2.19 -4.78
C VAL A 149 -1.47 2.00 -4.29
N CYS A 150 -2.31 1.27 -5.03
CA CYS A 150 -3.70 0.98 -4.66
C CYS A 150 -3.84 0.17 -3.35
N SER A 151 -2.77 -0.53 -2.95
CA SER A 151 -2.72 -1.41 -1.78
C SER A 151 -2.12 -0.75 -0.53
N VAL A 152 -1.55 0.45 -0.63
CA VAL A 152 -0.94 1.18 0.50
C VAL A 152 -2.02 1.56 1.51
N ASN A 153 -2.04 0.98 2.71
CA ASN A 153 -2.93 1.43 3.78
C ASN A 153 -2.34 2.64 4.53
N ARG A 154 -3.07 3.14 5.53
CA ARG A 154 -2.66 4.25 6.39
C ARG A 154 -1.27 4.02 7.01
N GLU A 155 -1.04 2.89 7.66
CA GLU A 155 0.24 2.55 8.29
C GLU A 155 1.42 2.59 7.32
N ILE A 156 1.23 2.07 6.10
CA ILE A 156 2.25 2.10 5.07
C ILE A 156 2.50 3.50 4.53
N ALA A 157 1.46 4.35 4.47
CA ALA A 157 1.64 5.75 4.13
C ALA A 157 2.43 6.51 5.21
N TYR A 158 2.18 6.24 6.50
CA TYR A 158 2.99 6.78 7.61
C TYR A 158 4.46 6.33 7.55
N ALA A 159 4.68 5.05 7.27
CA ALA A 159 6.01 4.50 7.04
C ALA A 159 6.75 5.26 5.93
N ILE A 160 6.09 5.40 4.77
CA ILE A 160 6.63 6.16 3.62
C ILE A 160 6.91 7.61 4.02
N SER A 161 5.97 8.29 4.66
CA SER A 161 6.09 9.71 4.99
C SER A 161 7.21 9.97 5.99
N HIS A 162 7.31 9.17 7.05
CA HIS A 162 8.38 9.30 8.05
C HIS A 162 9.75 8.93 7.48
N SER A 163 9.83 7.86 6.69
CA SER A 163 11.08 7.51 5.98
C SER A 163 11.57 8.68 5.12
N LEU A 164 10.65 9.35 4.40
CA LEU A 164 11.00 10.52 3.59
C LEU A 164 11.32 11.76 4.43
N PHE A 165 10.63 11.99 5.55
CA PHE A 165 10.97 13.08 6.47
C PHE A 165 12.41 12.98 6.94
N TYR A 166 12.86 11.79 7.37
CA TYR A 166 14.23 11.66 7.85
C TYR A 166 15.28 11.78 6.74
N ILE A 167 14.94 11.36 5.52
CA ILE A 167 15.87 11.44 4.37
C ILE A 167 15.94 12.87 3.80
N THR A 168 14.86 13.64 3.91
CA THR A 168 14.75 14.99 3.36
C THR A 168 14.88 16.09 4.41
N ASP A 169 15.28 15.76 5.63
CA ASP A 169 15.28 16.69 6.77
C ASP A 169 13.94 17.44 6.89
N PHE A 170 12.85 16.69 7.05
CA PHE A 170 11.47 17.17 7.07
C PHE A 170 11.10 18.04 5.85
N GLY A 171 11.68 17.73 4.69
CA GLY A 171 11.43 18.39 3.42
C GLY A 171 12.27 19.64 3.16
N PHE A 172 13.24 19.96 4.02
CA PHE A 172 14.15 21.10 3.85
C PHE A 172 15.40 20.77 3.03
N CYS A 173 15.70 19.49 2.82
CA CYS A 173 16.80 18.99 2.01
C CYS A 173 16.29 18.10 0.86
N PRO A 174 16.87 18.18 -0.34
CA PRO A 174 16.52 17.26 -1.42
C PRO A 174 16.91 15.82 -1.05
N PRO A 175 16.15 14.81 -1.51
CA PRO A 175 16.55 13.42 -1.29
C PRO A 175 17.86 13.13 -2.04
N PRO A 176 18.69 12.17 -1.55
CA PRO A 176 19.93 11.78 -2.22
C PRO A 176 19.66 11.22 -3.62
N ASP A 177 20.43 11.69 -4.62
CA ASP A 177 20.24 11.37 -6.05
C ASP A 177 20.35 9.86 -6.37
N ASN A 178 21.07 9.11 -5.55
CA ASN A 178 21.35 7.69 -5.76
C ASN A 178 20.29 6.74 -5.17
N LEU A 179 19.36 7.25 -4.36
CA LEU A 179 18.46 6.42 -3.55
C LEU A 179 17.10 6.20 -4.20
N LEU A 180 16.60 7.14 -5.02
CA LEU A 180 15.19 7.18 -5.41
C LEU A 180 14.99 7.55 -6.88
N ASN A 181 14.11 6.81 -7.56
CA ASN A 181 13.52 7.30 -8.80
C ASN A 181 12.50 8.40 -8.44
N ILE A 182 12.98 9.64 -8.32
CA ILE A 182 12.20 10.81 -7.88
C ILE A 182 10.93 11.00 -8.70
N LYS A 183 10.97 10.75 -10.02
CA LYS A 183 9.78 10.86 -10.89
C LYS A 183 8.72 9.80 -10.55
N LYS A 184 9.15 8.58 -10.23
CA LYS A 184 8.25 7.52 -9.76
C LYS A 184 7.68 7.88 -8.39
N LEU A 185 8.53 8.34 -7.46
CA LEU A 185 8.11 8.73 -6.12
C LEU A 185 7.07 9.88 -6.18
N LYS A 186 7.32 10.90 -7.00
CA LYS A 186 6.36 11.98 -7.29
C LYS A 186 4.99 11.41 -7.66
N PHE A 187 4.94 10.54 -8.68
CA PHE A 187 3.70 9.93 -9.14
C PHE A 187 2.99 9.16 -8.01
N GLN A 188 3.76 8.41 -7.20
CA GLN A 188 3.21 7.67 -6.08
C GLN A 188 2.64 8.61 -5.01
N LEU A 189 3.36 9.67 -4.64
CA LEU A 189 2.89 10.68 -3.69
C LEU A 189 1.63 11.39 -4.21
N GLU A 190 1.56 11.73 -5.49
CA GLU A 190 0.37 12.33 -6.11
C GLU A 190 -0.87 11.44 -5.95
N CYS A 191 -0.74 10.15 -6.31
CA CYS A 191 -1.83 9.19 -6.16
C CYS A 191 -2.21 8.95 -4.69
N LEU A 192 -1.22 8.87 -3.79
CA LEU A 192 -1.48 8.65 -2.35
C LEU A 192 -2.15 9.87 -1.70
N ILE A 193 -1.75 11.10 -2.06
CA ILE A 193 -2.41 12.32 -1.58
C ILE A 193 -3.89 12.32 -1.99
N VAL A 194 -4.20 12.02 -3.25
CA VAL A 194 -5.60 11.91 -3.71
C VAL A 194 -6.35 10.82 -2.94
N LYS A 195 -5.73 9.66 -2.76
CA LYS A 195 -6.33 8.56 -2.00
C LYS A 195 -6.74 9.01 -0.61
N PHE A 196 -5.80 9.49 0.19
CA PHE A 196 -6.06 9.84 1.59
C PHE A 196 -6.94 11.07 1.73
N TYR A 197 -6.92 11.96 0.75
CA TYR A 197 -7.90 13.03 0.62
C TYR A 197 -9.33 12.48 0.45
N LYS A 198 -9.55 11.48 -0.42
CA LYS A 198 -10.86 10.81 -0.56
C LYS A 198 -11.28 10.05 0.70
N GLU A 199 -10.33 9.54 1.47
CA GLU A 199 -10.56 8.88 2.76
C GLU A 199 -10.77 9.89 3.92
N ASN A 200 -10.65 11.20 3.64
CA ASN A 200 -10.68 12.29 4.62
C ASN A 200 -9.67 12.12 5.76
N ASP A 201 -8.48 11.58 5.46
CA ASP A 201 -7.37 11.43 6.41
C ASP A 201 -6.39 12.61 6.27
N LEU A 202 -6.76 13.73 6.90
CA LEU A 202 -6.00 14.99 6.82
C LEU A 202 -4.53 14.80 7.24
N ASP A 203 -4.27 13.98 8.25
CA ASP A 203 -2.92 13.82 8.80
C ASP A 203 -1.95 13.24 7.77
N VAL A 204 -2.36 12.14 7.13
CA VAL A 204 -1.58 11.50 6.06
C VAL A 204 -1.48 12.40 4.83
N VAL A 205 -2.54 13.12 4.46
CA VAL A 205 -2.50 14.09 3.35
C VAL A 205 -1.41 15.13 3.59
N LEU A 206 -1.35 15.71 4.78
CA LEU A 206 -0.37 16.75 5.13
C LEU A 206 1.06 16.20 5.10
N GLU A 207 1.28 15.01 5.66
CA GLU A 207 2.60 14.41 5.69
C GLU A 207 3.12 14.05 4.29
N LEU A 208 2.26 13.43 3.47
CA LEU A 208 2.60 13.14 2.08
C LEU A 208 2.85 14.42 1.27
N SER A 209 2.17 15.52 1.62
CA SER A 209 2.34 16.81 0.94
C SER A 209 3.69 17.45 1.25
N VAL A 210 4.13 17.48 2.52
CA VAL A 210 5.49 17.92 2.88
C VAL A 210 6.54 17.14 2.06
N ASN A 211 6.34 15.83 1.95
CA ASN A 211 7.23 14.98 1.15
C ASN A 211 7.14 15.29 -0.35
N TYR A 212 5.95 15.54 -0.89
CA TYR A 212 5.76 15.91 -2.29
C TYR A 212 6.49 17.23 -2.62
N PHE A 213 6.27 18.26 -1.80
CA PHE A 213 6.86 19.57 -2.02
C PHE A 213 8.38 19.58 -1.77
N SER A 214 8.92 18.63 -1.00
CA SER A 214 10.38 18.47 -0.84
C SER A 214 11.09 18.15 -2.16
N LEU A 215 10.36 17.59 -3.11
CA LEU A 215 10.89 17.18 -4.41
C LEU A 215 10.89 18.34 -5.42
N ILE A 216 10.30 19.51 -5.14
CA ILE A 216 10.11 20.61 -6.11
C ILE A 216 11.40 21.01 -6.84
N THR A 217 12.55 20.91 -6.18
CA THR A 217 13.85 21.27 -6.79
C THR A 217 14.25 20.33 -7.94
N GLN A 218 13.63 19.15 -8.03
CA GLN A 218 13.96 18.07 -8.96
C GLN A 218 12.79 17.73 -9.91
N ILE A 219 11.58 18.25 -9.67
CA ILE A 219 10.37 17.92 -10.42
C ILE A 219 9.46 19.13 -10.66
N GLU A 220 8.63 19.04 -11.70
CA GLU A 220 7.57 20.01 -11.97
C GLU A 220 6.47 19.96 -10.89
N LEU A 221 6.14 21.14 -10.34
CA LEU A 221 5.11 21.33 -9.33
C LEU A 221 3.70 21.16 -9.91
N SER A 222 2.87 20.29 -9.32
CA SER A 222 1.43 20.25 -9.58
C SER A 222 0.68 21.14 -8.59
N PHE A 223 0.06 22.21 -9.09
CA PHE A 223 -0.79 23.08 -8.28
C PHE A 223 -2.10 22.40 -7.85
N ASN A 224 -2.52 21.33 -8.56
CA ASN A 224 -3.69 20.54 -8.13
C ASN A 224 -3.46 19.91 -6.76
N ILE A 225 -2.23 19.48 -6.47
CA ILE A 225 -1.88 18.93 -5.15
C ILE A 225 -2.04 19.99 -4.07
N LEU A 226 -1.55 21.22 -4.29
CA LEU A 226 -1.72 22.31 -3.33
C LEU A 226 -3.20 22.61 -3.08
N SER A 227 -4.02 22.62 -4.13
CA SER A 227 -5.46 22.82 -4.00
C SER A 227 -6.16 21.67 -3.27
N ILE A 228 -5.74 20.42 -3.47
CA ILE A 228 -6.25 19.25 -2.71
C ILE A 228 -5.99 19.45 -1.22
N VAL A 229 -4.77 19.86 -0.86
CA VAL A 229 -4.37 20.08 0.53
C VAL A 229 -5.17 21.21 1.16
N ASP A 230 -5.31 22.33 0.47
CA ASP A 230 -6.09 23.49 0.92
C ASP A 230 -7.56 23.13 1.17
N ASP A 231 -8.20 22.43 0.21
CA ASP A 231 -9.57 21.96 0.36
C ASP A 231 -9.71 20.95 1.50
N CYS A 232 -8.73 20.04 1.69
CA CYS A 232 -8.71 19.09 2.79
C CYS A 232 -8.65 19.78 4.16
N ILE A 233 -7.77 20.77 4.33
CA ILE A 233 -7.64 21.58 5.56
C ILE A 233 -8.94 22.33 5.83
N THR A 234 -9.51 22.94 4.79
CA THR A 234 -10.72 23.75 4.90
C THR A 234 -11.94 22.92 5.26
N ARG A 235 -12.16 21.77 4.60
CA ARG A 235 -13.28 20.87 4.89
C ARG A 235 -13.26 20.35 6.32
N ASN A 236 -12.07 20.11 6.87
CA ASN A 236 -11.92 19.64 8.24
C ASN A 236 -11.97 20.77 9.28
N SER A 237 -12.17 22.04 8.86
CA SER A 237 -12.17 23.23 9.74
C SER A 237 -10.99 23.20 10.71
N PHE A 238 -9.81 22.84 10.17
CA PHE A 238 -8.70 22.43 11.03
C PHE A 238 -8.02 23.62 11.71
N ILE A 239 -7.92 24.75 11.02
CA ILE A 239 -7.26 25.98 11.47
C ILE A 239 -8.24 26.88 12.25
N GLU A 240 -7.90 27.19 13.49
CA GLU A 240 -8.66 28.06 14.40
C GLU A 240 -7.76 29.20 14.88
N LYS A 241 -8.35 30.36 15.20
CA LYS A 241 -7.59 31.50 15.71
C LYS A 241 -7.01 31.23 17.11
N GLU A 242 -7.77 30.52 17.94
CA GLU A 242 -7.40 30.15 19.29
C GLU A 242 -7.85 28.71 19.55
N TYR A 243 -6.94 27.89 20.08
CA TYR A 243 -7.23 26.51 20.45
C TYR A 243 -7.36 26.39 21.96
N SER A 244 -8.43 25.74 22.43
CA SER A 244 -8.42 25.19 23.79
C SER A 244 -7.34 24.11 23.92
N GLU A 245 -6.76 23.93 25.11
CA GLU A 245 -5.73 22.92 25.35
C GLU A 245 -6.13 21.51 24.85
N LYS A 246 -7.38 21.10 25.13
CA LYS A 246 -7.91 19.80 24.68
C LYS A 246 -7.97 19.67 23.16
N VAL A 247 -8.33 20.74 22.45
CA VAL A 247 -8.36 20.74 20.98
C VAL A 247 -6.94 20.79 20.42
N PHE A 248 -6.07 21.61 21.02
CA PHE A 248 -4.66 21.70 20.65
C PHE A 248 -3.96 20.34 20.76
N ILE A 249 -4.09 19.64 21.90
CA ILE A 249 -3.49 18.30 22.08
C ILE A 249 -3.96 17.32 21.00
N LYS A 250 -5.23 17.36 20.61
CA LYS A 250 -5.77 16.50 19.55
C LYS A 250 -5.27 16.83 18.16
N LYS A 251 -4.98 18.12 17.90
CA LYS A 251 -4.58 18.63 16.59
C LYS A 251 -3.06 18.86 16.47
N TYR A 252 -2.31 18.72 17.56
CA TYR A 252 -0.91 19.17 17.69
C TYR A 252 -0.02 18.64 16.57
N HIS A 253 -0.07 17.33 16.31
CA HIS A 253 0.75 16.69 15.28
C HIS A 253 0.48 17.28 13.90
N SER A 254 -0.76 17.33 13.45
CA SER A 254 -1.06 17.86 12.12
C SER A 254 -0.86 19.39 12.03
N LEU A 255 -1.01 20.14 13.14
CA LEU A 255 -0.62 21.56 13.19
C LEU A 255 0.89 21.74 13.02
N PHE A 256 1.69 20.88 13.65
CA PHE A 256 3.13 20.86 13.47
C PHE A 256 3.52 20.56 12.02
N VAL A 257 2.90 19.55 11.39
CA VAL A 257 3.13 19.20 9.98
C VAL A 257 2.69 20.34 9.04
N ILE A 258 1.56 21.01 9.29
CA ILE A 258 1.14 22.21 8.54
C ILE A 258 2.20 23.32 8.64
N GLY A 259 2.75 23.54 9.84
CA GLY A 259 3.81 24.53 10.04
C GLY A 259 5.06 24.24 9.22
N ILE A 260 5.47 22.97 9.15
CA ILE A 260 6.57 22.52 8.28
C ILE A 260 6.22 22.79 6.82
N LEU A 261 5.06 22.35 6.35
CA LEU A 261 4.60 22.53 4.98
C LEU A 261 4.59 24.01 4.57
N PHE A 262 4.04 24.87 5.42
CA PHE A 262 4.00 26.31 5.17
C PHE A 262 5.40 26.93 5.09
N SER A 263 6.28 26.55 6.01
CA SER A 263 7.67 27.01 6.02
C SER A 263 8.42 26.58 4.76
N GLN A 264 8.18 25.36 4.31
CA GLN A 264 8.73 24.81 3.07
C GLN A 264 8.22 25.56 1.83
N LEU A 265 6.92 25.81 1.73
CA LEU A 265 6.32 26.57 0.63
C LEU A 265 6.83 28.02 0.59
N LYS A 266 6.95 28.69 1.75
CA LYS A 266 7.59 30.02 1.85
C LYS A 266 9.06 29.98 1.44
N ASN A 267 9.81 28.95 1.84
CA ASN A 267 11.20 28.77 1.41
C ASN A 267 11.30 28.61 -0.12
N HIS A 268 10.39 27.86 -0.75
CA HIS A 268 10.37 27.72 -2.20
C HIS A 268 10.04 29.01 -2.94
N LEU A 269 9.17 29.87 -2.39
CA LEU A 269 8.92 31.20 -2.94
C LEU A 269 10.17 32.09 -2.93
N ASN A 270 10.90 32.06 -1.82
CA ASN A 270 12.06 32.94 -1.60
C ASN A 270 13.31 32.48 -2.37
N ASN A 271 13.43 31.19 -2.66
CA ASN A 271 14.60 30.62 -3.32
C ASN A 271 14.52 30.73 -4.86
N CYS A 272 15.69 30.82 -5.51
CA CYS A 272 15.82 31.07 -6.94
C CYS A 272 15.65 29.84 -7.85
N HIS A 273 15.35 28.64 -7.31
CA HIS A 273 15.25 27.42 -8.12
C HIS A 273 13.94 27.32 -8.92
N LEU A 274 12.92 28.08 -8.56
CA LEU A 274 11.67 28.18 -9.33
C LEU A 274 11.75 29.28 -10.39
N SER A 275 11.16 29.02 -11.56
CA SER A 275 10.99 30.05 -12.59
C SER A 275 10.16 31.22 -12.05
N ILE A 276 10.29 32.41 -12.65
CA ILE A 276 9.53 33.59 -12.24
C ILE A 276 8.02 33.31 -12.31
N ASP A 277 7.55 32.65 -13.36
CA ASP A 277 6.13 32.33 -13.55
C ASP A 277 5.65 31.31 -12.50
N MET A 278 6.45 30.31 -12.18
CA MET A 278 6.13 29.34 -11.12
C MET A 278 6.06 30.00 -9.75
N ARG A 279 6.97 30.94 -9.45
CA ARG A 279 6.96 31.70 -8.18
C ARG A 279 5.71 32.57 -8.08
N LYS A 280 5.39 33.34 -9.13
CA LYS A 280 4.17 34.15 -9.17
C LYS A 280 2.92 33.30 -8.96
N LYS A 281 2.82 32.16 -9.66
CA LYS A 281 1.68 31.26 -9.52
C LYS A 281 1.61 30.62 -8.13
N LEU A 282 2.74 30.26 -7.54
CA LEU A 282 2.80 29.76 -6.16
C LEU A 282 2.39 30.84 -5.16
N GLU A 283 2.84 32.08 -5.36
CA GLU A 283 2.50 33.22 -4.50
C GLU A 283 1.00 33.53 -4.58
N GLU A 284 0.44 33.63 -5.80
CA GLU A 284 -0.99 33.79 -6.05
C GLU A 284 -1.81 32.66 -5.40
N THR A 285 -1.36 31.42 -5.55
CA THR A 285 -2.05 30.26 -4.96
C THR A 285 -2.01 30.33 -3.44
N LEU A 286 -0.84 30.56 -2.83
CA LEU A 286 -0.71 30.65 -1.37
C LEU A 286 -1.56 31.78 -0.79
N ASN A 287 -1.58 32.95 -1.45
CA ASN A 287 -2.41 34.09 -1.06
C ASN A 287 -3.92 33.80 -1.15
N SER A 288 -4.32 32.79 -1.93
CA SER A 288 -5.73 32.36 -2.09
C SER A 288 -6.13 31.16 -1.22
N THR A 289 -5.21 30.64 -0.41
CA THR A 289 -5.40 29.41 0.39
C THR A 289 -5.41 29.73 1.88
N VAL A 290 -5.64 28.70 2.70
CA VAL A 290 -5.48 28.74 4.17
C VAL A 290 -4.08 29.15 4.64
N PHE A 291 -3.10 29.21 3.75
CA PHE A 291 -1.73 29.65 4.02
C PHE A 291 -1.55 31.18 3.94
N SER A 292 -2.58 31.95 3.60
CA SER A 292 -2.50 33.41 3.51
C SER A 292 -2.44 34.09 4.89
N ASP A 293 -1.56 35.09 5.04
CA ASP A 293 -1.44 35.90 6.27
C ASP A 293 -2.66 36.83 6.46
N ASN A 294 -3.43 37.10 5.39
CA ASN A 294 -4.57 38.01 5.37
C ASN A 294 -5.92 37.26 5.37
N LYS A 295 -6.38 36.91 6.57
CA LYS A 295 -7.76 36.51 6.90
C LYS A 295 -8.35 35.30 6.17
N ILE A 296 -8.89 34.44 7.03
CA ILE A 296 -10.18 33.73 6.91
C ILE A 296 -11.22 34.62 6.18
N GLN A 297 -11.23 34.59 4.86
CA GLN A 297 -12.36 35.03 4.05
C GLN A 297 -12.85 33.81 3.28
N LYS A 298 -14.02 33.35 3.71
CA LYS A 298 -14.84 32.31 3.06
C LYS A 298 -15.38 32.80 1.70
N GLU A 299 -14.57 33.47 0.89
CA GLU A 299 -14.98 33.86 -0.44
C GLU A 299 -14.66 32.72 -1.40
N LYS A 300 -15.72 32.01 -1.79
CA LYS A 300 -15.80 31.01 -2.89
C LYS A 300 -14.44 30.45 -3.29
N ILE A 301 -13.98 29.45 -2.53
CA ILE A 301 -12.98 28.49 -3.04
C ILE A 301 -13.48 28.10 -4.42
N LYS A 302 -12.73 28.43 -5.48
CA LYS A 302 -13.04 27.94 -6.83
C LYS A 302 -13.25 26.44 -6.68
N LYS A 303 -14.46 25.96 -6.97
CA LYS A 303 -14.81 24.54 -6.82
C LYS A 303 -13.70 23.75 -7.53
N LEU A 304 -12.90 23.05 -6.75
CA LEU A 304 -11.74 22.37 -7.29
C LEU A 304 -12.26 21.32 -8.27
N ASP A 305 -11.88 21.44 -9.54
CA ASP A 305 -12.28 20.49 -10.57
C ASP A 305 -11.43 19.22 -10.47
N LEU A 306 -11.52 18.58 -9.30
CA LEU A 306 -10.74 17.40 -8.94
C LEU A 306 -11.00 16.26 -9.89
N GLU A 307 -12.26 16.08 -10.30
CA GLU A 307 -12.72 14.97 -11.14
C GLU A 307 -12.09 15.00 -12.55
N ASN A 308 -11.52 16.14 -12.94
CA ASN A 308 -10.79 16.32 -14.19
C ASN A 308 -9.28 16.50 -13.97
N SER A 309 -8.79 16.47 -12.73
CA SER A 309 -7.35 16.57 -12.46
C SER A 309 -6.62 15.27 -12.86
N LYS A 310 -5.37 15.44 -13.30
CA LYS A 310 -4.48 14.34 -13.70
C LYS A 310 -4.30 13.33 -12.57
N GLU A 311 -4.03 13.81 -11.37
CA GLU A 311 -3.73 13.00 -10.19
C GLU A 311 -4.96 12.17 -9.76
N PHE A 312 -6.15 12.78 -9.84
CA PHE A 312 -7.40 12.10 -9.53
C PHE A 312 -7.72 10.99 -10.53
N LEU A 313 -7.66 11.28 -11.83
CA LEU A 313 -7.93 10.27 -12.86
C LEU A 313 -6.90 9.13 -12.84
N ALA A 314 -5.64 9.42 -12.53
CA ALA A 314 -4.62 8.38 -12.31
C ALA A 314 -4.98 7.48 -11.12
N TRP A 315 -5.39 8.07 -9.99
CA TRP A 315 -5.83 7.29 -8.82
C TRP A 315 -7.07 6.44 -9.13
N GLU A 316 -8.10 7.00 -9.78
CA GLU A 316 -9.32 6.27 -10.13
C GLU A 316 -9.04 5.10 -11.09
N ALA A 317 -8.12 5.28 -12.04
CA ALA A 317 -7.66 4.21 -12.92
C ALA A 317 -7.00 3.06 -12.13
N LEU A 318 -6.22 3.38 -11.09
CA LEU A 318 -5.54 2.39 -10.25
C LEU A 318 -6.46 1.73 -9.21
N LEU A 319 -7.45 2.44 -8.67
CA LEU A 319 -8.29 1.99 -7.56
C LEU A 319 -9.03 0.68 -7.90
N GLN A 320 -9.58 0.56 -9.11
CA GLN A 320 -10.37 -0.61 -9.49
C GLN A 320 -9.53 -1.88 -9.66
N LEU A 321 -8.21 -1.77 -9.86
CA LEU A 321 -7.32 -2.93 -9.94
C LEU A 321 -7.30 -3.72 -8.62
N LYS A 322 -7.67 -3.09 -7.50
CA LYS A 322 -7.90 -3.75 -6.21
C LYS A 322 -9.10 -4.72 -6.26
N ASN A 323 -10.10 -4.42 -7.09
CA ASN A 323 -11.37 -5.13 -7.20
C ASN A 323 -11.44 -6.09 -8.40
N LYS A 324 -10.28 -6.50 -8.97
CA LYS A 324 -10.22 -7.41 -10.14
C LYS A 324 -10.76 -6.79 -11.44
N GLU A 325 -10.99 -5.49 -11.46
CA GLU A 325 -11.54 -4.75 -12.60
C GLU A 325 -10.57 -3.66 -13.06
N MET A 326 -10.71 -3.22 -14.30
CA MET A 326 -10.00 -2.04 -14.79
C MET A 326 -11.03 -0.99 -15.18
N ASN A 327 -10.97 0.19 -14.56
CA ASN A 327 -11.80 1.31 -14.98
C ASN A 327 -11.23 1.90 -16.27
N LYS A 328 -11.74 1.41 -17.40
CA LYS A 328 -11.37 1.94 -18.72
C LYS A 328 -11.79 3.39 -18.89
N GLU A 329 -12.87 3.85 -18.25
CA GLU A 329 -13.37 5.22 -18.38
C GLU A 329 -12.39 6.24 -17.79
N ALA A 330 -12.01 6.08 -16.52
CA ALA A 330 -11.05 6.99 -15.86
C ALA A 330 -9.69 6.99 -16.57
N TYR A 331 -9.21 5.81 -16.99
CA TYR A 331 -7.97 5.67 -17.75
C TYR A 331 -8.05 6.32 -19.14
N THR A 332 -9.14 6.11 -19.89
CA THR A 332 -9.33 6.71 -21.21
C THR A 332 -9.39 8.22 -21.09
N LYS A 333 -10.19 8.75 -20.15
CA LYS A 333 -10.26 10.18 -19.86
C LYS A 333 -8.90 10.77 -19.48
N TYR A 334 -8.10 10.04 -18.69
CA TYR A 334 -6.72 10.44 -18.36
C TYR A 334 -5.86 10.56 -19.62
N VAL A 335 -5.85 9.52 -20.46
CA VAL A 335 -4.99 9.48 -21.66
C VAL A 335 -5.43 10.51 -22.69
N ASP A 336 -6.74 10.72 -22.87
CA ASP A 336 -7.27 11.71 -23.80
C ASP A 336 -6.93 13.15 -23.36
N SER A 337 -6.90 13.41 -22.05
CA SER A 337 -6.66 14.76 -21.50
C SER A 337 -5.16 15.06 -21.30
N PHE A 338 -4.37 14.07 -20.91
CA PHE A 338 -3.00 14.26 -20.42
C PHE A 338 -1.95 13.41 -21.17
N GLY A 339 -2.39 12.58 -22.11
CA GLY A 339 -1.55 11.61 -22.80
C GLY A 339 -1.12 10.44 -21.90
N VAL A 340 -0.43 9.48 -22.52
CA VAL A 340 0.10 8.30 -21.82
C VAL A 340 1.13 8.69 -20.76
N ASN A 341 0.97 8.20 -19.53
CA ASN A 341 1.95 8.40 -18.46
C ASN A 341 2.66 7.10 -18.12
N TYR A 342 3.99 7.08 -18.26
CA TYR A 342 4.79 5.88 -18.08
C TYR A 342 4.62 5.19 -16.71
N PHE A 343 4.56 5.96 -15.61
CA PHE A 343 4.44 5.38 -14.27
C PHE A 343 3.04 4.82 -14.02
N LEU A 344 2.00 5.45 -14.57
CA LEU A 344 0.65 4.90 -14.56
C LEU A 344 0.59 3.57 -15.30
N GLU A 345 1.17 3.49 -16.51
CA GLU A 345 1.23 2.24 -17.27
C GLU A 345 1.95 1.13 -16.51
N LEU A 346 3.11 1.44 -15.90
CA LEU A 346 3.85 0.47 -15.10
C LEU A 346 3.05 -0.07 -13.91
N GLU A 347 2.36 0.80 -13.19
CA GLU A 347 1.53 0.39 -12.06
C GLU A 347 0.36 -0.48 -12.53
N ILE A 348 -0.30 -0.13 -13.64
CA ILE A 348 -1.36 -0.94 -14.24
C ILE A 348 -0.82 -2.32 -14.64
N ILE A 349 0.29 -2.39 -15.39
CA ILE A 349 0.92 -3.64 -15.82
C ILE A 349 1.30 -4.51 -14.62
N SER A 350 1.89 -3.92 -13.58
CA SER A 350 2.29 -4.62 -12.35
C SER A 350 1.09 -5.28 -11.66
N ASN A 351 0.00 -4.54 -11.52
CA ASN A 351 -1.24 -5.05 -10.91
C ASN A 351 -1.92 -6.10 -11.80
N LEU A 352 -1.98 -5.90 -13.12
CA LEU A 352 -2.53 -6.89 -14.05
C LEU A 352 -1.72 -8.19 -14.04
N LYS A 353 -0.39 -8.12 -13.98
CA LYS A 353 0.48 -9.31 -13.83
C LYS A 353 0.21 -10.04 -12.51
N LEU A 354 -0.08 -9.32 -11.43
CA LEU A 354 -0.48 -9.93 -10.16
C LEU A 354 -1.86 -10.61 -10.25
N LEU A 355 -2.84 -9.96 -10.90
CA LEU A 355 -4.16 -10.55 -11.16
C LEU A 355 -4.06 -11.80 -12.04
N LYS A 356 -3.24 -11.76 -13.09
CA LYS A 356 -2.93 -12.92 -13.94
C LYS A 356 -2.39 -14.09 -13.13
N ASN A 357 -1.35 -13.86 -12.33
CA ASN A 357 -0.78 -14.90 -11.45
C ASN A 357 -1.85 -15.47 -10.49
N ARG A 358 -2.73 -14.64 -9.91
CA ARG A 358 -3.82 -15.09 -9.03
C ARG A 358 -4.85 -15.95 -9.78
N ASN A 359 -5.20 -15.56 -11.00
CA ASN A 359 -6.14 -16.29 -11.85
C ASN A 359 -5.58 -17.68 -12.26
N GLU A 360 -4.32 -17.74 -12.69
CA GLU A 360 -3.64 -18.99 -13.05
C GLU A 360 -3.59 -20.01 -11.91
N ASN A 361 -3.57 -19.55 -10.66
CA ASN A 361 -3.55 -20.40 -9.48
C ASN A 361 -4.94 -20.62 -8.86
N SER A 362 -6.02 -20.31 -9.60
CA SER A 362 -7.41 -20.47 -9.17
C SER A 362 -7.78 -19.73 -7.88
N LEU A 363 -7.10 -18.63 -7.56
CA LEU A 363 -7.39 -17.85 -6.34
C LEU A 363 -8.43 -16.78 -6.59
N LEU A 364 -8.38 -16.18 -7.78
CA LEU A 364 -9.07 -14.94 -8.05
C LEU A 364 -10.60 -15.06 -7.98
N TRP A 365 -11.14 -16.20 -8.40
CA TRP A 365 -12.58 -16.42 -8.56
C TRP A 365 -13.17 -17.37 -7.53
N ASP A 366 -12.40 -17.77 -6.52
CA ASP A 366 -12.79 -18.87 -5.63
C ASP A 366 -14.15 -18.61 -4.95
N ARG A 367 -14.35 -17.39 -4.43
CA ARG A 367 -15.61 -16.98 -3.81
C ARG A 367 -16.76 -16.94 -4.81
N GLU A 368 -16.55 -16.38 -5.99
CA GLU A 368 -17.59 -16.29 -7.02
C GLU A 368 -17.98 -17.68 -7.53
N ILE A 369 -17.00 -18.57 -7.74
CA ILE A 369 -17.22 -19.96 -8.14
C ILE A 369 -18.07 -20.68 -7.08
N GLU A 370 -17.74 -20.51 -5.79
CA GLU A 370 -18.50 -21.10 -4.68
C GLU A 370 -19.93 -20.52 -4.60
N TYR A 371 -20.04 -19.19 -4.63
CA TYR A 371 -21.31 -18.48 -4.51
C TYR A 371 -22.29 -18.81 -5.65
N PHE A 372 -21.80 -18.79 -6.89
CA PHE A 372 -22.61 -19.11 -8.07
C PHE A 372 -22.70 -20.61 -8.36
N LYS A 373 -22.04 -21.46 -7.56
CA LYS A 373 -22.01 -22.93 -7.72
C LYS A 373 -21.66 -23.35 -9.14
N LEU A 374 -20.64 -22.72 -9.72
CA LEU A 374 -20.27 -22.97 -11.12
C LEU A 374 -19.77 -24.39 -11.30
N ASP A 375 -20.28 -25.08 -12.32
CA ASP A 375 -19.76 -26.40 -12.70
C ASP A 375 -18.32 -26.31 -13.20
N LYS A 376 -17.65 -27.46 -13.32
CA LYS A 376 -16.23 -27.54 -13.74
C LYS A 376 -15.96 -26.87 -15.09
N LYS A 377 -16.87 -27.02 -16.07
CA LYS A 377 -16.72 -26.45 -17.41
C LYS A 377 -16.89 -24.94 -17.37
N SER A 378 -17.92 -24.46 -16.67
CA SER A 378 -18.19 -23.03 -16.46
C SER A 378 -17.04 -22.33 -15.72
N ARG A 379 -16.47 -22.98 -14.70
CA ARG A 379 -15.26 -22.50 -14.01
C ARG A 379 -14.06 -22.38 -14.95
N GLN A 380 -13.79 -23.41 -15.76
CA GLN A 380 -12.68 -23.40 -16.70
C GLN A 380 -12.84 -22.30 -17.75
N LEU A 381 -14.07 -22.08 -18.23
CA LEU A 381 -14.39 -21.00 -19.17
C LEU A 381 -14.12 -19.63 -18.55
N LEU A 382 -14.66 -19.36 -17.35
CA LEU A 382 -14.44 -18.10 -16.63
C LEU A 382 -12.95 -17.78 -16.45
N ILE A 383 -12.18 -18.74 -15.94
CA ILE A 383 -10.74 -18.57 -15.72
C ILE A 383 -10.02 -18.28 -17.03
N LYS A 384 -10.36 -18.99 -18.12
CA LYS A 384 -9.72 -18.84 -19.43
C LYS A 384 -10.08 -17.51 -20.11
N GLU A 385 -11.35 -17.12 -20.10
CA GLU A 385 -11.80 -15.85 -20.68
C GLU A 385 -11.14 -14.67 -19.97
N TYR A 386 -11.13 -14.69 -18.64
CA TYR A 386 -10.49 -13.64 -17.87
C TYR A 386 -8.96 -13.62 -18.05
N GLN A 387 -8.33 -14.78 -18.16
CA GLN A 387 -6.91 -14.90 -18.50
C GLN A 387 -6.60 -14.20 -19.83
N ASN A 388 -7.37 -14.50 -20.87
CA ASN A 388 -7.19 -13.91 -22.19
C ASN A 388 -7.38 -12.38 -22.14
N ASN A 389 -8.40 -11.91 -21.44
CA ASN A 389 -8.66 -10.48 -21.29
C ASN A 389 -7.50 -9.77 -20.60
N ILE A 390 -6.99 -10.29 -19.47
CA ILE A 390 -5.83 -9.69 -18.80
C ILE A 390 -4.61 -9.67 -19.72
N GLU A 391 -4.34 -10.75 -20.46
CA GLU A 391 -3.18 -10.81 -21.35
C GLU A 391 -3.24 -9.77 -22.47
N LEU A 392 -4.44 -9.53 -23.01
CA LEU A 392 -4.66 -8.46 -23.99
C LEU A 392 -4.42 -7.09 -23.38
N GLU A 393 -4.93 -6.82 -22.17
CA GLU A 393 -4.70 -5.55 -21.47
C GLU A 393 -3.22 -5.34 -21.14
N ILE A 394 -2.52 -6.36 -20.63
CA ILE A 394 -1.07 -6.28 -20.37
C ILE A 394 -0.33 -5.89 -21.65
N LYS A 395 -0.60 -6.56 -22.77
CA LYS A 395 0.05 -6.25 -24.05
C LYS A 395 -0.27 -4.83 -24.54
N PHE A 396 -1.52 -4.38 -24.37
CA PHE A 396 -1.94 -3.03 -24.72
C PHE A 396 -1.14 -1.97 -23.96
N HIS A 397 -1.02 -2.09 -22.64
CA HIS A 397 -0.25 -1.17 -21.80
C HIS A 397 1.27 -1.30 -22.05
N GLU A 398 1.79 -2.51 -22.28
CA GLU A 398 3.22 -2.73 -22.61
C GLU A 398 3.60 -2.07 -23.95
N ASN A 399 2.72 -2.08 -24.95
CA ASN A 399 2.96 -1.39 -26.21
C ASN A 399 3.02 0.14 -26.02
N ARG A 400 2.10 0.70 -25.23
CA ARG A 400 2.12 2.14 -24.88
C ARG A 400 3.38 2.56 -24.13
N CYS A 401 3.97 1.66 -23.34
CA CYS A 401 5.27 1.91 -22.71
C CYS A 401 6.41 1.99 -23.75
N LYS A 402 6.42 1.08 -24.74
CA LYS A 402 7.48 1.01 -25.77
C LYS A 402 7.51 2.27 -26.65
N ASP A 403 6.34 2.78 -27.02
CA ASP A 403 6.21 3.95 -27.91
C ASP A 403 6.75 5.24 -27.28
N LYS A 404 6.89 5.31 -25.95
CA LYS A 404 7.50 6.44 -25.23
C LYS A 404 8.92 6.17 -24.73
N TYR A 405 9.42 4.94 -24.83
CA TYR A 405 10.70 4.53 -24.24
C TYR A 405 11.93 4.69 -25.14
N ILE A 406 11.73 5.14 -26.38
CA ILE A 406 12.81 5.27 -27.37
C ILE A 406 13.79 6.43 -27.03
N GLU A 407 13.49 7.31 -26.05
CA GLU A 407 14.30 8.52 -25.80
C GLU A 407 14.90 8.69 -24.38
N ASN A 408 14.90 7.68 -23.48
CA ASN A 408 15.51 7.86 -22.15
C ASN A 408 16.83 7.06 -21.95
N PRO A 409 18.00 7.66 -22.29
CA PRO A 409 19.31 6.99 -22.20
C PRO A 409 19.72 6.57 -20.78
N ILE A 410 19.12 7.13 -19.73
CA ILE A 410 19.40 6.78 -18.33
C ILE A 410 18.83 5.41 -17.99
N ILE A 411 17.65 5.06 -18.52
CA ILE A 411 17.02 3.77 -18.19
C ILE A 411 17.63 2.63 -19.01
N LYS A 412 18.13 2.91 -20.22
CA LYS A 412 18.97 1.96 -20.97
C LYS A 412 20.24 1.59 -20.18
N LYS A 413 20.84 2.55 -19.44
CA LYS A 413 21.93 2.26 -18.51
C LYS A 413 21.48 1.42 -17.31
N ILE A 414 20.33 1.73 -16.69
CA ILE A 414 19.83 0.96 -15.53
C ILE A 414 19.51 -0.50 -15.92
N ASN A 415 18.89 -0.73 -17.07
CA ASN A 415 18.61 -2.09 -17.55
C ASN A 415 19.90 -2.85 -17.91
N ASN A 416 20.88 -2.20 -18.53
CA ASN A 416 22.19 -2.81 -18.77
C ASN A 416 22.92 -3.17 -17.45
N TYR A 417 22.78 -2.37 -16.39
CA TYR A 417 23.34 -2.70 -15.08
C TYR A 417 22.61 -3.86 -14.39
N ALA A 418 21.30 -3.98 -14.59
CA ALA A 418 20.51 -5.09 -14.05
C ALA A 418 20.85 -6.43 -14.73
N GLU A 419 21.16 -6.42 -16.03
CA GLU A 419 21.62 -7.62 -16.77
C GLU A 419 23.03 -8.05 -16.32
N ILE A 420 23.95 -7.10 -16.10
CA ILE A 420 25.32 -7.39 -15.63
C ILE A 420 25.37 -7.98 -14.20
N MET A 421 24.36 -7.70 -13.37
CA MET A 421 24.27 -8.25 -12.01
C MET A 421 23.57 -9.62 -11.91
N VAL A 422 23.03 -10.14 -13.01
CA VAL A 422 22.47 -11.51 -13.05
C VAL A 422 23.48 -12.52 -13.61
N GLU A 423 24.56 -12.06 -14.23
CA GLU A 423 25.64 -12.90 -14.78
C GLU A 423 26.90 -13.00 -13.88
N ASN A 424 26.87 -12.44 -12.67
CA ASN A 424 27.89 -12.63 -11.62
C ASN A 424 27.23 -13.10 -10.33
#